data_AF-E0VSR6-F1
#
_entry.id   AF-E0VSR6-F1
#
_cell.length_a   1.000
_cell.length_b   1.000
_cell.length_c   1.000
_cell.angle_alpha   90.00
_cell.angle_beta   90.00
_cell.angle_gamma   90.00
#
_symmetry.space_group_name_H-M   'P 1'
#
loop_
_entity.id
_entity.type
_entity.pdbx_description
1 polymer ?
#
loop_
_entity_poly.entity_id
_entity_poly.type
_entity_poly.pdbx_seq_one_letter_code
_entity_poly.pdbx_strand_id
1 'polypeptide(L)'
;MPLLSAKEIVWYEKKLSHNVVSFTSKKFEPNGSVEEQNQIQSILSGIHDVISTERVKKIDSLSQAKWHPELQMAEVVRQIGSHWFKMGHVINKKLYIYPEEALYLLECGHLELTYNELPLSIQRAYFLLLENGENGVSLENYRVYSYLNSAGFKVLRHSSNKVFKHKKQEKHLKREIETLNPNCETLGSKKVKSEGEESMPSFQQISRLSQKFNDNVPVVNAIVFPDHIAFYQINSVIVPDADDI
;
A
#
# COMPACT_ATOMS: atom_id res chain seq x y z
N MET A 1 -5.18 -26.93 -11.95
CA MET A 1 -6.55 -26.41 -11.70
C MET A 1 -7.34 -26.55 -12.98
N PRO A 2 -8.58 -27.05 -12.95
CA PRO A 2 -9.43 -27.13 -14.14
C PRO A 2 -9.80 -25.72 -14.63
N LEU A 3 -9.73 -25.50 -15.94
CA LEU A 3 -10.17 -24.24 -16.55
C LEU A 3 -11.70 -24.23 -16.58
N LEU A 4 -12.32 -23.23 -15.95
CA LEU A 4 -13.77 -23.03 -15.99
C LEU A 4 -14.23 -22.52 -17.36
N SER A 5 -15.42 -22.91 -17.75
CA SER A 5 -16.12 -22.39 -18.93
C SER A 5 -16.52 -20.93 -18.72
N ALA A 6 -16.60 -20.15 -19.81
CA ALA A 6 -17.04 -18.75 -19.76
C ALA A 6 -18.42 -18.58 -19.09
N LYS A 7 -19.34 -19.54 -19.27
CA LYS A 7 -20.66 -19.54 -18.62
C LYS A 7 -20.55 -19.69 -17.10
N GLU A 8 -19.63 -20.54 -16.64
CA GLU A 8 -19.39 -20.78 -15.21
C GLU A 8 -18.78 -19.55 -14.57
N ILE A 9 -17.78 -18.91 -15.20
CA ILE A 9 -17.16 -17.67 -14.71
C ILE A 9 -18.22 -16.58 -14.48
N VAL A 10 -19.11 -16.36 -15.46
CA VAL A 10 -20.19 -15.36 -15.34
C VAL A 10 -21.18 -15.72 -14.23
N TRP A 11 -21.46 -17.01 -14.05
CA TRP A 11 -22.33 -17.48 -12.98
C TRP A 11 -21.72 -17.20 -11.59
N TYR A 12 -20.43 -17.49 -11.40
CA TYR A 12 -19.71 -17.20 -10.15
C TYR A 12 -19.65 -15.69 -9.86
N GLU A 13 -19.37 -14.84 -10.88
CA GLU A 13 -19.35 -13.38 -10.73
C GLU A 13 -20.72 -12.84 -10.25
N LYS A 14 -21.82 -13.32 -10.84
CA LYS A 14 -23.18 -12.90 -10.44
C LYS A 14 -23.53 -13.37 -9.04
N LYS A 15 -23.22 -14.62 -8.70
CA LYS A 15 -23.51 -15.20 -7.37
C LYS A 15 -22.87 -14.38 -6.24
N LEU A 16 -21.63 -13.92 -6.42
CA LEU A 16 -20.93 -13.07 -5.46
C LEU A 16 -21.60 -11.70 -5.29
N SER A 17 -22.03 -11.06 -6.38
CA SER A 17 -22.67 -9.73 -6.33
C SER A 17 -24.01 -9.71 -5.60
N HIS A 18 -24.71 -10.85 -5.55
CA HIS A 18 -25.98 -10.99 -4.84
C HIS A 18 -25.82 -11.30 -3.34
N ASN A 19 -24.67 -11.82 -2.92
CA ASN A 19 -24.39 -12.17 -1.52
C ASN A 19 -23.73 -11.01 -0.74
N VAL A 20 -24.08 -9.75 -1.04
CA VAL A 20 -23.60 -8.63 -0.22
C VAL A 20 -24.31 -8.68 1.12
N VAL A 21 -23.58 -9.10 2.17
CA VAL A 21 -24.08 -9.07 3.55
C VAL A 21 -24.30 -7.62 3.93
N SER A 22 -25.57 -7.22 4.05
CA SER A 22 -25.92 -5.89 4.56
C SER A 22 -25.75 -5.90 6.08
N PHE A 23 -24.71 -5.23 6.56
CA PHE A 23 -24.56 -5.00 7.99
C PHE A 23 -25.64 -4.00 8.43
N THR A 24 -26.54 -4.45 9.32
CA THR A 24 -27.53 -3.58 9.95
C THR A 24 -26.85 -2.63 10.93
N SER A 25 -27.57 -1.60 11.38
CA SER A 25 -27.10 -0.65 12.39
C SER A 25 -26.53 -1.38 13.60
N LYS A 26 -25.25 -1.15 13.91
CA LYS A 26 -24.57 -1.72 15.08
C LYS A 26 -25.29 -1.22 16.34
N LYS A 27 -25.85 -2.14 17.14
CA LYS A 27 -26.40 -1.80 18.45
C LYS A 27 -25.26 -1.56 19.45
N PHE A 28 -25.50 -0.66 20.40
CA PHE A 28 -24.51 -0.26 21.39
C PHE A 28 -24.19 -1.39 22.39
N GLU A 29 -25.21 -2.17 22.79
CA GLU A 29 -25.09 -3.23 23.79
C GLU A 29 -25.81 -4.52 23.35
N PRO A 30 -25.28 -5.70 23.71
CA PRO A 30 -25.94 -6.98 23.49
C PRO A 30 -27.15 -7.10 24.42
N ASN A 31 -28.31 -7.45 23.86
CA ASN A 31 -29.55 -7.56 24.62
C ASN A 31 -29.92 -9.03 24.94
N GLY A 32 -29.19 -9.99 24.37
CA GLY A 32 -29.35 -11.42 24.59
C GLY A 32 -30.67 -11.99 24.06
N SER A 33 -31.43 -11.23 23.28
CA SER A 33 -32.75 -11.67 22.82
C SER A 33 -32.65 -12.72 21.71
N VAL A 34 -33.70 -13.52 21.55
CA VAL A 34 -33.76 -14.55 20.50
C VAL A 34 -33.70 -13.91 19.11
N GLU A 35 -34.29 -12.74 18.94
CA GLU A 35 -34.21 -11.95 17.71
C GLU A 35 -32.78 -11.51 17.42
N GLU A 36 -32.01 -11.08 18.43
CA GLU A 36 -30.59 -10.76 18.28
C GLU A 36 -29.78 -11.99 17.87
N GLN A 37 -29.99 -13.13 18.53
CA GLN A 37 -29.29 -14.37 18.19
C GLN A 37 -29.58 -14.82 16.75
N ASN A 38 -30.85 -14.77 16.33
CA ASN A 38 -31.25 -15.09 14.98
C ASN A 38 -30.64 -14.12 13.94
N GLN A 39 -30.55 -12.83 14.28
CA GLN A 39 -29.88 -11.83 13.45
C GLN A 39 -28.39 -12.13 13.31
N ILE A 40 -27.69 -12.39 14.42
CA ILE A 40 -26.26 -12.75 14.43
C ILE A 40 -26.03 -14.01 13.60
N GLN A 41 -26.83 -15.06 13.81
CA GLN A 41 -26.68 -16.32 13.09
C GLN A 41 -26.92 -16.15 11.57
N SER A 42 -27.91 -15.36 11.18
CA SER A 42 -28.17 -15.03 9.79
C SER A 42 -26.98 -14.29 9.15
N ILE A 43 -26.43 -13.29 9.84
CA ILE A 43 -25.24 -12.55 9.38
C ILE A 43 -24.03 -13.47 9.26
N LEU A 44 -23.77 -14.31 10.28
CA LEU A 44 -22.63 -15.24 10.27
C LEU A 44 -22.76 -16.26 9.14
N SER A 45 -23.96 -16.80 8.90
CA SER A 45 -24.22 -17.72 7.78
C SER A 45 -23.96 -17.02 6.44
N GLY A 46 -24.47 -15.79 6.26
CA GLY A 46 -24.24 -15.03 5.05
C GLY A 46 -22.75 -14.72 4.81
N ILE A 47 -22.01 -14.36 5.85
CA ILE A 47 -20.56 -14.14 5.77
C ILE A 47 -19.83 -15.44 5.42
N HIS A 48 -20.18 -16.55 6.06
CA HIS A 48 -19.60 -17.86 5.79
C HIS A 48 -19.81 -18.27 4.32
N ASP A 49 -21.01 -18.07 3.79
CA ASP A 49 -21.33 -18.38 2.39
C ASP A 49 -20.51 -17.53 1.41
N VAL A 50 -20.27 -16.25 1.72
CA VAL A 50 -19.40 -15.38 0.91
C VAL A 50 -17.95 -15.82 0.96
N ILE A 51 -17.42 -16.16 2.14
CA ILE A 51 -16.01 -16.54 2.33
C ILE A 51 -15.71 -17.91 1.72
N SER A 52 -16.65 -18.85 1.83
CA SER A 52 -16.52 -20.21 1.29
C SER A 52 -16.66 -20.28 -0.23
N THR A 53 -17.23 -19.26 -0.85
CA THR A 53 -17.37 -19.22 -2.31
C THR A 53 -16.01 -19.08 -2.98
N GLU A 54 -15.73 -19.97 -3.93
CA GLU A 54 -14.52 -19.91 -4.76
C GLU A 54 -14.47 -18.60 -5.56
N ARG A 55 -13.35 -17.87 -5.44
CA ARG A 55 -13.13 -16.63 -6.17
C ARG A 55 -12.51 -16.94 -7.53
N VAL A 56 -13.29 -16.76 -8.58
CA VAL A 56 -12.83 -16.91 -9.96
C VAL A 56 -12.61 -15.53 -10.58
N LYS A 57 -11.46 -15.32 -11.22
CA LYS A 57 -11.18 -14.13 -12.04
C LYS A 57 -10.81 -14.55 -13.45
N LYS A 58 -11.16 -13.71 -14.42
CA LYS A 58 -10.68 -13.87 -15.79
C LYS A 58 -9.18 -13.57 -15.81
N ILE A 59 -8.38 -14.47 -16.37
CA ILE A 59 -6.93 -14.24 -16.55
C ILE A 59 -6.70 -12.91 -17.29
N ASP A 60 -7.56 -12.62 -18.26
CA ASP A 60 -7.54 -11.40 -19.06
C ASP A 60 -7.92 -10.11 -18.30
N SER A 61 -8.38 -10.22 -17.06
CA SER A 61 -8.63 -9.08 -16.17
C SER A 61 -7.47 -8.80 -15.22
N LEU A 62 -6.47 -9.69 -15.19
CA LEU A 62 -5.28 -9.56 -14.36
C LEU A 62 -4.15 -8.90 -15.14
N SER A 63 -3.50 -7.97 -14.48
CA SER A 63 -2.22 -7.47 -14.95
C SER A 63 -1.16 -8.55 -14.82
N GLN A 64 -0.12 -8.50 -15.63
CA GLN A 64 0.98 -9.47 -15.58
C GLN A 64 2.31 -8.77 -15.38
N ALA A 65 3.12 -9.29 -14.45
CA ALA A 65 4.48 -8.83 -14.23
C ALA A 65 5.46 -10.00 -14.05
N LYS A 66 6.72 -9.72 -14.39
CA LYS A 66 7.86 -10.63 -14.21
C LYS A 66 8.76 -10.07 -13.12
N TRP A 67 9.02 -10.86 -12.08
CA TRP A 67 9.93 -10.47 -11.00
C TRP A 67 11.39 -10.67 -11.42
N HIS A 68 12.20 -9.61 -11.26
CA HIS A 68 13.64 -9.64 -11.51
C HIS A 68 14.38 -9.45 -10.17
N PRO A 69 14.97 -10.53 -9.59
CA PRO A 69 15.71 -10.42 -8.33
C PRO A 69 16.91 -9.49 -8.42
N GLU A 70 17.62 -9.45 -9.55
CA GLU A 70 18.81 -8.60 -9.71
C GLU A 70 18.52 -7.10 -9.53
N LEU A 71 17.33 -6.68 -9.95
CA LEU A 71 16.88 -5.30 -9.85
C LEU A 71 16.02 -5.07 -8.60
N GLN A 72 15.60 -6.15 -7.93
CA GLN A 72 14.59 -6.16 -6.87
C GLN A 72 13.29 -5.44 -7.26
N MET A 73 12.86 -5.65 -8.51
CA MET A 73 11.74 -4.95 -9.13
C MET A 73 10.99 -5.88 -10.08
N ALA A 74 9.67 -5.66 -10.23
CA ALA A 74 8.87 -6.38 -11.20
C ALA A 74 8.69 -5.57 -12.49
N GLU A 75 9.00 -6.15 -13.64
CA GLU A 75 8.68 -5.58 -14.95
C GLU A 75 7.23 -5.89 -15.30
N VAL A 76 6.43 -4.87 -15.59
CA VAL A 76 5.03 -5.04 -15.97
C VAL A 76 4.94 -5.32 -17.47
N VAL A 77 4.50 -6.54 -17.80
CA VAL A 77 4.30 -7.00 -19.18
C VAL A 77 2.94 -6.56 -19.71
N ARG A 78 1.89 -6.70 -18.88
CA ARG A 78 0.52 -6.35 -19.23
C ARG A 78 -0.09 -5.45 -18.16
N GLN A 79 -0.58 -4.28 -18.58
CA GLN A 79 -1.20 -3.30 -17.70
C GLN A 79 -2.73 -3.37 -17.83
N ILE A 80 -3.42 -3.69 -16.74
CA ILE A 80 -4.88 -3.69 -16.68
C ILE A 80 -5.35 -2.88 -15.47
N GLY A 81 -6.37 -2.04 -15.67
CA GLY A 81 -7.00 -1.25 -14.61
C GLY A 81 -6.37 0.13 -14.36
N SER A 82 -6.90 0.83 -13.36
CA SER A 82 -6.55 2.23 -13.02
C SER A 82 -5.36 2.37 -12.06
N HIS A 83 -4.84 1.25 -11.55
CA HIS A 83 -3.78 1.24 -10.54
C HIS A 83 -2.48 1.89 -11.01
N TRP A 84 -2.21 1.83 -12.32
CA TRP A 84 -1.01 2.36 -12.98
C TRP A 84 -0.88 3.89 -12.99
N PHE A 85 -1.96 4.63 -12.71
CA PHE A 85 -1.86 6.08 -12.51
C PHE A 85 -1.20 6.44 -11.18
N LYS A 86 -1.27 5.53 -10.21
CA LYS A 86 -0.76 5.72 -8.84
C LYS A 86 0.55 4.99 -8.60
N MET A 87 0.70 3.79 -9.15
CA MET A 87 1.81 2.86 -8.86
C MET A 87 2.73 2.69 -10.07
N GLY A 88 3.97 2.34 -9.78
CA GLY A 88 4.98 2.04 -10.79
C GLY A 88 5.72 3.26 -11.32
N HIS A 89 6.82 2.98 -12.00
CA HIS A 89 7.75 3.98 -12.49
C HIS A 89 8.39 3.49 -13.79
N VAL A 90 8.52 4.41 -14.74
CA VAL A 90 8.98 4.08 -16.08
C VAL A 90 10.49 4.25 -16.14
N ILE A 91 11.20 3.17 -16.42
CA ILE A 91 12.66 3.14 -16.64
C ILE A 91 12.89 2.60 -18.04
N ASN A 92 13.66 3.33 -18.86
CA ASN A 92 14.00 2.89 -20.22
C ASN A 92 12.79 2.45 -21.07
N LYS A 93 11.69 3.20 -20.99
CA LYS A 93 10.40 2.94 -21.67
C LYS A 93 9.62 1.71 -21.20
N LYS A 94 10.11 0.99 -20.20
CA LYS A 94 9.42 -0.12 -19.55
C LYS A 94 8.87 0.31 -18.20
N LEU A 95 7.72 -0.25 -17.81
CA LEU A 95 7.10 0.03 -16.51
C LEU A 95 7.59 -0.99 -15.49
N TYR A 96 8.15 -0.49 -14.40
CA TYR A 96 8.56 -1.30 -13.26
C TYR A 96 7.76 -0.93 -12.02
N ILE A 97 7.57 -1.90 -11.14
CA ILE A 97 6.95 -1.72 -9.82
C ILE A 97 7.88 -2.22 -8.74
N TYR A 98 7.79 -1.57 -7.58
CA TYR A 98 8.53 -1.97 -6.38
C TYR A 98 7.94 -3.24 -5.74
N PRO A 99 8.69 -3.94 -4.88
CA PRO A 99 8.22 -5.15 -4.21
C PRO A 99 6.93 -4.92 -3.40
N GLU A 100 6.83 -3.80 -2.68
CA GLU A 100 5.63 -3.44 -1.91
C GLU A 100 4.40 -3.18 -2.81
N GLU A 101 4.60 -2.56 -3.97
CA GLU A 101 3.54 -2.32 -4.97
C GLU A 101 3.09 -3.64 -5.60
N ALA A 102 4.05 -4.50 -5.97
CA ALA A 102 3.78 -5.81 -6.56
C ALA A 102 3.02 -6.73 -5.61
N LEU A 103 3.45 -6.80 -4.34
CA LEU A 103 2.79 -7.62 -3.33
C LEU A 103 1.37 -7.12 -3.07
N TYR A 104 1.16 -5.81 -2.96
CA TYR A 104 -0.17 -5.22 -2.77
C TYR A 104 -1.13 -5.55 -3.91
N LEU A 105 -0.69 -5.40 -5.16
CA LEU A 105 -1.51 -5.73 -6.31
C LEU A 105 -1.80 -7.23 -6.41
N LEU A 106 -0.84 -8.07 -6.02
CA LEU A 106 -1.01 -9.52 -5.95
C LEU A 106 -2.07 -9.89 -4.89
N GLU A 107 -2.02 -9.31 -3.70
CA GLU A 107 -2.99 -9.56 -2.62
C GLU A 107 -4.41 -9.13 -2.99
N CYS A 108 -4.56 -7.97 -3.63
CA CYS A 108 -5.85 -7.51 -4.12
C CYS A 108 -6.33 -8.32 -5.34
N GLY A 109 -5.51 -9.24 -5.86
CA GLY A 109 -5.80 -10.05 -7.04
C GLY A 109 -5.95 -9.20 -8.30
N HIS A 110 -5.15 -8.16 -8.46
CA HIS A 110 -5.09 -7.33 -9.68
C HIS A 110 -3.85 -7.62 -10.53
N LEU A 111 -2.90 -8.37 -9.98
CA LEU A 111 -1.64 -8.72 -10.62
C LEU A 111 -1.38 -10.22 -10.49
N GLU A 112 -0.97 -10.83 -11.59
CA GLU A 112 -0.32 -12.13 -11.65
C GLU A 112 1.19 -11.89 -11.76
N LEU A 113 1.93 -12.29 -10.72
CA LEU A 113 3.37 -12.13 -10.65
C LEU A 113 4.04 -13.46 -11.02
N THR A 114 4.99 -13.42 -11.94
CA THR A 114 5.75 -14.61 -12.38
C THR A 114 7.22 -14.48 -12.02
N TYR A 115 7.83 -15.59 -11.61
CA TYR A 115 9.27 -15.70 -11.34
C TYR A 115 9.80 -16.93 -12.07
N ASN A 116 10.82 -16.75 -12.91
CA ASN A 116 11.34 -17.79 -13.81
C ASN A 116 10.23 -18.47 -14.64
N GLU A 117 9.34 -17.66 -15.22
CA GLU A 117 8.15 -18.10 -15.98
C GLU A 117 7.10 -18.90 -15.17
N LEU A 118 7.25 -19.01 -13.84
CA LEU A 118 6.29 -19.68 -12.97
C LEU A 118 5.45 -18.65 -12.20
N PRO A 119 4.11 -18.77 -12.16
CA PRO A 119 3.28 -17.89 -11.34
C PRO A 119 3.57 -18.10 -9.86
N LEU A 120 3.70 -16.99 -9.13
CA LEU A 120 3.96 -17.01 -7.70
C LEU A 120 2.65 -17.14 -6.91
N SER A 121 2.67 -17.99 -5.88
CA SER A 121 1.65 -17.94 -4.83
C SER A 121 1.86 -16.72 -3.94
N ILE A 122 0.79 -16.26 -3.27
CA ILE A 122 0.85 -15.14 -2.33
C ILE A 122 1.91 -15.44 -1.25
N GLN A 123 1.90 -16.64 -0.67
CA GLN A 123 2.87 -17.03 0.36
C GLN A 123 4.31 -16.95 -0.13
N ARG A 124 4.57 -17.41 -1.37
CA ARG A 124 5.91 -17.36 -1.94
C ARG A 124 6.33 -15.92 -2.26
N ALA A 125 5.40 -15.07 -2.69
CA ALA A 125 5.65 -13.66 -2.93
C ALA A 125 6.03 -12.94 -1.62
N TYR A 126 5.36 -13.22 -0.51
CA TYR A 126 5.75 -12.69 0.81
C TYR A 126 7.20 -13.02 1.17
N PHE A 127 7.57 -14.29 1.07
CA PHE A 127 8.94 -14.75 1.30
C PHE A 127 9.95 -14.05 0.39
N LEU A 128 9.65 -14.00 -0.92
CA LEU A 128 10.59 -13.54 -1.93
C LEU A 128 10.73 -12.01 -1.96
N LEU A 129 9.65 -11.27 -1.72
CA LEU A 129 9.61 -9.81 -1.82
C LEU A 129 10.01 -9.11 -0.51
N LEU A 130 9.76 -9.73 0.65
CA LEU A 130 9.98 -9.12 1.97
C LEU A 130 11.12 -9.77 2.76
N GLU A 131 11.13 -11.10 2.90
CA GLU A 131 12.08 -11.78 3.82
C GLU A 131 13.51 -11.80 3.28
N ASN A 132 13.70 -11.67 1.97
CA ASN A 132 15.02 -11.82 1.36
C ASN A 132 15.99 -10.65 1.62
N GLY A 133 15.64 -9.68 2.48
CA GLY A 133 16.53 -8.67 3.09
C GLY A 133 17.20 -7.64 2.16
N GLU A 134 17.41 -7.97 0.89
CA GLU A 134 18.12 -7.18 -0.10
C GLU A 134 17.28 -6.00 -0.63
N ASN A 135 15.96 -6.05 -0.42
CA ASN A 135 15.00 -5.11 -1.02
C ASN A 135 14.84 -3.83 -0.17
N GLY A 136 15.26 -3.91 1.11
CA GLY A 136 15.09 -2.86 2.10
C GLY A 136 13.63 -2.60 2.49
N VAL A 137 12.74 -3.60 2.33
CA VAL A 137 11.32 -3.52 2.69
C VAL A 137 11.01 -4.60 3.71
N SER A 138 10.73 -4.19 4.94
CA SER A 138 10.30 -5.12 5.99
C SER A 138 8.79 -5.39 5.92
N LEU A 139 8.33 -6.38 6.68
CA LEU A 139 6.90 -6.70 6.79
C LEU A 139 6.10 -5.52 7.36
N GLU A 140 6.66 -4.79 8.31
CA GLU A 140 6.06 -3.62 8.94
C GLU A 140 5.86 -2.50 7.90
N ASN A 141 6.85 -2.27 7.04
CA ASN A 141 6.74 -1.31 5.94
C ASN A 141 5.58 -1.67 5.02
N TYR A 142 5.49 -2.95 4.66
CA TYR A 142 4.43 -3.44 3.79
C TYR A 142 3.05 -3.27 4.44
N ARG A 143 2.91 -3.57 5.73
CA ARG A 143 1.66 -3.34 6.48
C ARG A 143 1.23 -1.87 6.44
N VAL A 144 2.17 -0.94 6.65
CA VAL A 144 1.87 0.50 6.57
C VAL A 144 1.50 0.92 5.15
N TYR A 145 2.23 0.41 4.16
CA TYR A 145 1.97 0.66 2.75
C TYR A 145 0.58 0.20 2.33
N SER A 146 0.21 -1.05 2.63
CA SER A 146 -1.07 -1.66 2.26
C SER A 146 -2.25 -0.95 2.95
N TYR A 147 -2.08 -0.56 4.22
CA TYR A 147 -3.07 0.22 4.95
C TYR A 147 -3.33 1.59 4.30
N LEU A 148 -2.27 2.35 4.03
CA LEU A 148 -2.39 3.69 3.43
C LEU A 148 -2.98 3.63 2.01
N ASN A 149 -2.56 2.64 1.21
CA ASN A 149 -3.14 2.44 -0.13
C ASN A 149 -4.63 2.10 -0.06
N SER A 150 -5.03 1.21 0.86
CA SER A 150 -6.43 0.79 1.01
C SER A 150 -7.32 1.93 1.54
N ALA A 151 -6.74 2.85 2.33
CA ALA A 151 -7.40 4.09 2.74
C ALA A 151 -7.45 5.15 1.61
N GLY A 152 -6.88 4.88 0.44
CA GLY A 152 -6.95 5.74 -0.76
C GLY A 152 -5.80 6.73 -0.91
N PHE A 153 -4.80 6.72 -0.01
CA PHE A 153 -3.61 7.55 -0.15
C PHE A 153 -2.73 7.08 -1.30
N LYS A 154 -1.94 8.00 -1.85
CA LYS A 154 -0.88 7.67 -2.79
C LYS A 154 0.45 7.59 -2.04
N VAL A 155 0.92 6.37 -1.80
CA VAL A 155 2.19 6.12 -1.11
C VAL A 155 3.33 6.09 -2.13
N LEU A 156 4.41 6.82 -1.86
CA LEU A 156 5.60 6.86 -2.69
C LEU A 156 6.83 6.56 -1.85
N ARG A 157 7.74 5.74 -2.38
CA ARG A 157 9.02 5.47 -1.73
C ARG A 157 9.83 6.76 -1.63
N HIS A 158 10.27 7.08 -0.41
CA HIS A 158 11.13 8.23 -0.21
C HIS A 158 12.48 8.00 -0.91
N SER A 159 12.79 8.84 -1.89
CA SER A 159 14.12 8.90 -2.50
C SER A 159 14.82 10.11 -1.91
N SER A 160 15.83 9.88 -1.06
CA SER A 160 16.69 10.93 -0.50
C SER A 160 17.34 11.81 -1.57
N ASN A 161 17.42 11.30 -2.80
CA ASN A 161 17.99 11.97 -3.98
C ASN A 161 16.97 12.70 -4.87
N LYS A 162 15.69 12.76 -4.51
CA LYS A 162 14.66 13.44 -5.31
C LYS A 162 13.97 14.52 -4.49
N VAL A 163 14.46 15.75 -4.65
CA VAL A 163 13.67 16.95 -4.36
C VAL A 163 12.37 16.82 -5.15
N PHE A 164 11.23 16.79 -4.45
CA PHE A 164 9.91 16.60 -5.04
C PHE A 164 9.59 17.76 -6.00
N LYS A 165 9.67 17.50 -7.32
CA LYS A 165 9.02 18.32 -8.35
C LYS A 165 7.92 17.48 -9.00
N HIS A 166 6.65 17.79 -8.70
CA HIS A 166 5.48 17.32 -9.46
C HIS A 166 5.00 18.47 -10.36
N LYS A 167 4.63 18.37 -11.64
CA LYS A 167 4.85 17.44 -12.77
C LYS A 167 4.44 18.27 -14.01
N LYS A 168 5.16 18.22 -15.13
CA LYS A 168 4.52 18.34 -16.46
C LYS A 168 5.18 17.37 -17.42
N GLN A 169 4.34 16.67 -18.16
CA GLN A 169 4.73 15.73 -19.19
C GLN A 169 5.60 16.42 -20.25
N GLU A 170 6.51 15.61 -20.79
CA GLU A 170 7.28 15.78 -22.01
C GLU A 170 8.53 16.69 -22.02
N LYS A 171 9.63 16.01 -22.38
CA LYS A 171 10.76 16.47 -23.20
C LYS A 171 11.71 17.48 -22.56
N HIS A 172 12.72 16.94 -21.87
CA HIS A 172 14.15 17.12 -22.17
C HIS A 172 14.96 16.84 -20.89
N LEU A 173 15.48 15.62 -20.73
CA LEU A 173 16.57 15.36 -19.80
C LEU A 173 17.89 15.60 -20.54
N LYS A 174 18.17 16.87 -20.82
CA LYS A 174 19.51 17.35 -21.17
C LYS A 174 19.63 18.76 -20.59
N ARG A 175 20.66 18.94 -19.75
CA ARG A 175 21.17 20.20 -19.18
C ARG A 175 20.31 20.79 -18.06
N GLU A 176 20.83 21.28 -16.95
CA GLU A 176 22.13 21.23 -16.29
C GLU A 176 21.92 21.85 -14.90
N ILE A 177 22.99 21.88 -14.12
CA ILE A 177 23.23 22.70 -12.92
C ILE A 177 22.74 24.17 -13.11
N GLU A 178 22.51 24.89 -12.01
CA GLU A 178 22.07 26.31 -11.88
C GLU A 178 20.55 26.54 -12.08
N THR A 179 19.77 27.29 -11.29
CA THR A 179 19.99 28.25 -10.20
C THR A 179 18.62 28.50 -9.52
N LEU A 180 18.62 28.68 -8.19
CA LEU A 180 17.79 29.57 -7.34
C LEU A 180 16.23 29.59 -7.44
N ASN A 181 15.62 29.17 -6.32
CA ASN A 181 14.41 29.62 -5.58
C ASN A 181 13.74 30.98 -5.97
N PRO A 182 12.57 31.35 -5.38
CA PRO A 182 11.33 30.60 -5.04
C PRO A 182 10.03 31.42 -5.33
N ASN A 183 8.83 30.81 -5.28
CA ASN A 183 7.63 31.28 -4.53
C ASN A 183 6.32 30.60 -4.97
N CYS A 184 5.41 30.49 -4.00
CA CYS A 184 4.00 30.00 -4.00
C CYS A 184 3.71 28.49 -3.84
N GLU A 185 3.62 28.06 -2.57
CA GLU A 185 2.43 27.56 -1.84
C GLU A 185 1.27 26.86 -2.60
N THR A 186 0.58 25.81 -2.13
CA THR A 186 0.75 24.70 -1.15
C THR A 186 -0.44 23.74 -1.38
N LEU A 187 -0.28 22.42 -1.13
CA LEU A 187 -1.34 21.54 -0.57
C LEU A 187 -0.72 20.24 -0.02
N GLY A 188 -1.10 19.90 1.21
CA GLY A 188 -0.32 19.07 2.14
C GLY A 188 -0.10 17.61 1.77
N SER A 189 1.14 17.16 1.98
CA SER A 189 1.55 15.74 1.95
C SER A 189 1.92 15.30 3.36
N LYS A 190 1.83 14.00 3.68
CA LYS A 190 2.33 13.41 4.93
C LYS A 190 3.46 12.42 4.59
N LYS A 191 4.57 12.47 5.33
CA LYS A 191 5.76 11.62 5.08
C LYS A 191 5.87 10.55 6.17
N VAL A 192 6.11 9.30 5.77
CA VAL A 192 6.25 8.14 6.66
C VAL A 192 7.65 7.56 6.52
N LYS A 193 8.32 7.28 7.65
CA LYS A 193 9.64 6.63 7.68
C LYS A 193 9.51 5.27 8.37
N SER A 194 10.21 4.29 7.81
CA SER A 194 10.40 2.96 8.38
C SER A 194 11.84 2.79 8.87
N GLU A 195 12.01 2.45 10.14
CA GLU A 195 13.26 1.86 10.65
C GLU A 195 12.86 0.66 11.49
N GLY A 196 13.30 -0.52 11.07
CA GLY A 196 13.19 -1.74 11.86
C GLY A 196 14.39 -1.79 12.80
N GLU A 197 14.14 -1.59 14.08
CA GLU A 197 14.84 -2.13 15.25
C GLU A 197 14.17 -1.53 16.50
N GLU A 198 14.04 -2.34 17.55
CA GLU A 198 13.12 -2.25 18.70
C GLU A 198 13.21 -1.01 19.62
N SER A 199 13.72 0.12 19.14
CA SER A 199 13.84 1.36 19.92
C SER A 199 13.15 2.52 19.21
N MET A 200 12.33 3.24 19.96
CA MET A 200 11.76 4.52 19.54
C MET A 200 12.89 5.41 18.95
N PRO A 201 12.71 5.97 17.74
CA PRO A 201 13.78 6.72 17.08
C PRO A 201 14.27 7.84 17.99
N SER A 202 15.59 7.99 18.12
CA SER A 202 16.17 8.97 19.03
C SER A 202 15.72 10.39 18.66
N PHE A 203 15.55 11.25 19.66
CA PHE A 203 15.18 12.65 19.46
C PHE A 203 16.12 13.38 18.47
N GLN A 204 17.40 13.00 18.45
CA GLN A 204 18.38 13.52 17.49
C GLN A 204 18.12 13.04 16.06
N GLN A 205 17.73 11.77 15.85
CA GLN A 205 17.36 11.26 14.52
C GLN A 205 16.10 11.96 14.00
N ILE A 206 15.09 12.15 14.87
CA ILE A 206 13.84 12.86 14.54
C ILE A 206 14.14 14.32 14.18
N SER A 207 14.98 15.00 14.96
CA SER A 207 15.37 16.39 14.70
C SER A 207 16.16 16.53 13.41
N ARG A 208 17.10 15.61 13.13
CA ARG A 208 17.85 15.57 11.86
C ARG A 208 16.93 15.34 10.66
N LEU A 209 15.90 14.51 10.79
CA LEU A 209 14.92 14.29 9.71
C LEU A 209 14.10 15.55 9.47
N SER A 210 13.57 16.18 10.53
CA SER A 210 12.83 17.44 10.43
C SER A 210 13.66 18.54 9.75
N GLN A 211 14.92 18.71 10.19
CA GLN A 211 15.87 19.66 9.60
C GLN A 211 16.24 19.32 8.14
N LYS A 212 16.44 18.04 7.82
CA LYS A 212 16.81 17.59 6.47
C LYS A 212 15.73 17.87 5.44
N PHE A 213 14.47 17.91 5.86
CA PHE A 213 13.35 18.06 4.93
C PHE A 213 12.79 19.46 4.80
N ASN A 214 13.12 20.41 5.69
CA ASN A 214 12.86 21.87 5.66
C ASN A 214 11.58 22.36 4.93
N ASP A 215 10.54 21.53 4.89
CA ASP A 215 9.25 21.76 4.27
C ASP A 215 8.22 21.81 5.42
N ASN A 216 7.14 22.60 5.28
CA ASN A 216 6.01 22.63 6.22
C ASN A 216 5.17 21.33 6.27
N VAL A 217 5.74 20.20 5.85
CA VAL A 217 5.09 18.89 5.82
C VAL A 217 5.39 18.14 7.11
N PRO A 218 4.37 17.80 7.93
CA PRO A 218 4.60 17.07 9.17
C PRO A 218 5.12 15.66 8.88
N VAL A 219 6.18 15.28 9.60
CA VAL A 219 6.69 13.91 9.63
C VAL A 219 5.78 13.11 10.56
N VAL A 220 5.20 12.02 10.04
CA VAL A 220 4.31 11.14 10.79
C VAL A 220 5.01 9.79 10.92
N ASN A 221 5.09 9.30 12.15
CA ASN A 221 5.64 7.99 12.45
C ASN A 221 4.49 6.98 12.56
N ALA A 222 4.70 5.78 12.01
CA ALA A 222 3.75 4.69 12.09
C ALA A 222 4.24 3.64 13.10
N ILE A 223 3.39 3.27 14.05
CA ILE A 223 3.60 2.12 14.93
C ILE A 223 2.73 0.99 14.41
N VAL A 224 3.36 -0.13 14.10
CA VAL A 224 2.68 -1.31 13.56
C VAL A 224 2.46 -2.30 14.70
N PHE A 225 1.20 -2.49 15.09
CA PHE A 225 0.79 -3.54 16.00
C PHE A 225 0.32 -4.78 15.21
N PRO A 226 0.12 -5.93 15.87
CA PRO A 226 -0.44 -7.11 15.22
C PRO A 226 -1.80 -6.86 14.56
N ASP A 227 -2.67 -6.09 15.24
CA ASP A 227 -4.08 -5.90 14.85
C ASP A 227 -4.37 -4.54 14.20
N HIS A 228 -3.55 -3.53 14.45
CA HIS A 228 -3.80 -2.16 13.98
C HIS A 228 -2.51 -1.38 13.74
N ILE A 229 -2.64 -0.22 13.08
CA ILE A 229 -1.53 0.70 12.85
C ILE A 229 -1.90 2.05 13.46
N ALA A 230 -1.04 2.57 14.32
CA ALA A 230 -1.19 3.88 14.91
C ALA A 230 -0.23 4.87 14.26
N PHE A 231 -0.69 6.10 14.04
CA PHE A 231 0.14 7.18 13.51
C PHE A 231 0.28 8.27 14.56
N TYR A 232 1.50 8.70 14.82
CA TYR A 232 1.79 9.79 15.76
C TYR A 232 2.74 10.81 15.15
N GLN A 233 2.62 12.04 15.60
CA GLN A 233 3.46 13.16 15.19
C GLN A 233 4.19 13.68 16.42
N ILE A 234 5.51 13.79 16.33
CA ILE A 234 6.32 14.44 17.37
C ILE A 234 6.57 15.86 16.91
N ASN A 235 6.00 16.82 17.63
CA ASN A 235 6.32 18.23 17.46
C ASN A 235 7.46 18.60 18.42
N SER A 236 8.44 19.35 17.93
CA SER A 236 9.43 19.97 18.81
C SER A 236 8.74 21.03 19.66
N VAL A 237 8.60 20.77 20.95
CA VAL A 237 8.13 21.78 21.92
C VAL A 237 9.33 22.63 22.29
N ILE A 238 9.25 23.93 22.00
CA ILE A 238 10.19 24.92 22.55
C ILE A 238 9.70 25.21 23.96
N VAL A 239 10.44 24.76 24.95
CA VAL A 239 10.19 25.13 26.35
C VAL A 239 10.73 26.56 26.50
N PRO A 240 9.92 27.54 26.93
CA PRO A 240 10.42 28.89 27.21
C PRO A 240 11.42 28.81 28.37
N ASP A 241 12.57 29.45 28.21
CA ASP A 241 13.56 29.57 29.27
C ASP A 241 12.96 30.36 30.44
N ALA A 242 13.25 29.92 31.67
CA ALA A 242 12.67 30.44 32.90
C ALA A 242 13.13 31.86 33.28
N ASP A 243 13.85 32.54 32.38
CA ASP A 243 14.43 33.87 32.61
C ASP A 243 13.54 35.03 32.11
N ASP A 244 12.37 34.74 31.53
CA ASP A 244 11.39 35.74 31.08
C ASP A 244 10.11 35.79 31.96
N ILE A 245 10.26 35.84 33.30
CA ILE A 245 9.19 36.23 34.24
C ILE A 245 9.71 37.27 35.23
#